data_AF-A0A972J293-F1
#
_entry.id   AF-A0A972J293-F1
#
_cell.length_a   1.000
_cell.length_b   1.000
_cell.length_c   1.000
_cell.angle_alpha   90.00
_cell.angle_beta   90.00
_cell.angle_gamma   90.00
#
_symmetry.space_group_name_H-M   'P 1'
#
loop_
_entity.id
_entity.type
_entity.pdbx_description
1 polymer ?
#
loop_
_entity_poly.entity_id
_entity_poly.type
_entity_poly.pdbx_seq_one_letter_code
_entity_poly.pdbx_strand_id
1 'polypeptide(L)'
;MVQKIMSTYQAEGFTAANLVKNGYKVNVVIEPGSGDPVYSPSNGTVHIPQDSMGKDNLASELAHELAHWVQDAAYNMASSYWSNKLGISSTSKWWLETSAEYMVMLYEPKYIDQNLLSYGTTSLGADKRTPFQFAPNQWNDDLYLHAQLLKVFTCDNPSACPISPQKFVNAINNGAFPIDSSAVEKISANLDDFARYLLGKSPQKANSMIYLLNSVKNGTGYGESVTPVDNKGDLNFKKTGYEPQMKQTSGGTGTELDIQAVIEKGGVYPLMLETPRNAELAGYPVEIEVSPGCPFYYTEEGGEIQYNDGTAKTVIGPLHSKTGLSGIRIVAVATDGAKTFTAKIRPLDISGDWIFVFDSIVSNNMVCDSSGNESNDNNDPTTPEEMAQLTSYINSYIPAIPGEYVKDAGANTYTWTLSPGGDLTFGGDTAVVVNGMALLDSKGITVQTFVSIPQPESRLPGNKAIPVAMASTCFFVFPLLFRKNKRVFLISIISAMLLISGCSAFFLMYGDLTTSTVVDKLLPASPENTVKVFGESASTQVNELTPKYIASGITTADVNWTIGGGTVTIEGESSSTTVCTGKIVYKVNGVLLNDGVITDFPGSE
;
A
#
# COMPACT_ATOMS: atom_id res chain seq x y z
N MET A 1 43.33 15.11 9.72
CA MET A 1 42.03 15.13 9.01
C MET A 1 42.16 15.79 7.64
N VAL A 2 42.50 17.09 7.57
CA VAL A 2 42.72 17.85 6.32
C VAL A 2 43.52 17.07 5.26
N GLN A 3 44.72 16.58 5.60
CA GLN A 3 45.55 15.81 4.66
C GLN A 3 44.84 14.59 4.08
N LYS A 4 44.02 13.89 4.88
CA LYS A 4 43.27 12.70 4.43
C LYS A 4 42.21 13.10 3.41
N ILE A 5 41.41 14.12 3.71
CA ILE A 5 40.37 14.65 2.82
C ILE A 5 40.99 15.11 1.49
N MET A 6 42.04 15.94 1.55
CA MET A 6 42.72 16.45 0.36
C MET A 6 43.39 15.33 -0.45
N SER A 7 43.91 14.29 0.21
CA SER A 7 44.45 13.11 -0.49
C SER A 7 43.37 12.34 -1.23
N THR A 8 42.17 12.22 -0.65
CA THR A 8 41.01 11.62 -1.34
C THR A 8 40.61 12.47 -2.54
N TYR A 9 40.47 13.79 -2.39
CA TYR A 9 40.16 14.68 -3.50
C TYR A 9 41.22 14.65 -4.61
N GLN A 10 42.49 14.58 -4.24
CA GLN A 10 43.56 14.40 -5.22
C GLN A 10 43.42 13.06 -5.97
N ALA A 11 43.06 11.97 -5.30
CA ALA A 11 42.85 10.67 -5.93
C ALA A 11 41.65 10.66 -6.89
N GLU A 12 40.61 11.44 -6.59
CA GLU A 12 39.46 11.69 -7.49
C GLU A 12 39.81 12.62 -8.66
N GLY A 13 41.01 13.23 -8.69
CA GLY A 13 41.50 14.04 -9.81
C GLY A 13 41.32 15.56 -9.65
N PHE A 14 40.93 16.05 -8.48
CA PHE A 14 40.87 17.49 -8.22
C PHE A 14 42.29 18.07 -8.10
N THR A 15 42.71 18.90 -9.06
CA THR A 15 44.11 19.31 -9.22
C THR A 15 44.59 20.21 -8.10
N ALA A 16 43.73 21.10 -7.59
CA ALA A 16 44.04 21.99 -6.47
C ALA A 16 44.34 21.21 -5.17
N ALA A 17 43.77 20.02 -5.02
CA ALA A 17 43.97 19.17 -3.85
C ALA A 17 45.37 18.53 -3.78
N ASN A 18 46.15 18.58 -4.87
CA ASN A 18 47.55 18.13 -4.87
C ASN A 18 48.48 19.15 -4.21
N LEU A 19 48.40 19.23 -2.88
CA LEU A 19 49.12 20.21 -2.06
C LEU A 19 50.64 20.14 -2.28
N VAL A 20 51.20 18.94 -2.44
CA VAL A 20 52.66 18.74 -2.62
C VAL A 20 53.12 19.25 -3.98
N LYS A 21 52.44 18.87 -5.07
CA LYS A 21 52.82 19.28 -6.43
C LYS A 21 52.67 20.79 -6.63
N ASN A 22 51.62 21.38 -6.07
CA ASN A 22 51.30 22.79 -6.28
C ASN A 22 52.01 23.72 -5.26
N GLY A 23 52.56 23.17 -4.18
CA GLY A 23 53.14 23.95 -3.08
C GLY A 23 52.10 24.72 -2.26
N TYR A 24 50.81 24.38 -2.38
CA TYR A 24 49.73 25.05 -1.68
C TYR A 24 49.66 24.64 -0.20
N LYS A 25 49.17 25.56 0.62
CA LYS A 25 48.92 25.33 2.05
C LYS A 25 47.46 25.66 2.35
N VAL A 26 46.78 24.74 3.01
CA VAL A 26 45.44 24.98 3.56
C VAL A 26 45.63 25.60 4.94
N ASN A 27 45.11 26.81 5.11
CA ASN A 27 45.09 27.47 6.42
C ASN A 27 43.80 27.08 7.14
N VAL A 28 43.96 26.54 8.36
CA VAL A 28 42.84 26.21 9.24
C VAL A 28 43.04 26.94 10.56
N VAL A 29 42.01 27.68 11.00
CA VAL A 29 42.01 28.39 12.27
C VAL A 29 40.91 27.80 13.14
N ILE A 30 41.27 27.41 14.37
CA ILE A 30 40.30 27.02 15.39
C ILE A 30 40.05 28.26 16.24
N GLU A 31 38.80 28.68 16.34
CA GLU A 31 38.43 29.92 17.02
C GLU A 31 37.38 29.71 18.11
N PRO A 32 37.40 30.52 19.19
CA PRO A 32 36.36 30.48 20.21
C PRO A 32 35.00 30.78 19.59
N GLY A 33 34.02 29.91 19.81
CA GLY A 33 32.68 30.11 19.27
C GLY A 33 31.87 28.82 19.22
N SER A 34 30.65 28.97 18.69
CA SER A 34 29.75 27.87 18.41
C SER A 34 29.29 27.90 16.96
N GLY A 35 29.18 26.74 16.32
CA GLY A 35 28.57 26.61 15.00
C GLY A 35 29.24 25.52 14.17
N ASP A 36 29.10 25.66 12.86
CA ASP A 36 29.68 24.75 11.88
C ASP A 36 30.97 25.36 11.30
N PRO A 37 31.92 24.53 10.86
CA PRO A 37 33.07 24.98 10.08
C PRO A 37 32.65 25.86 8.90
N VAL A 38 33.45 26.87 8.56
CA VAL A 38 33.18 27.77 7.44
C VAL A 38 34.47 28.11 6.69
N TYR A 39 34.43 27.98 5.37
CA TYR A 39 35.44 28.50 4.46
C TYR A 39 35.19 29.98 4.16
N SER A 40 36.23 30.80 4.29
CA SER A 40 36.20 32.22 3.95
C SER A 40 36.95 32.49 2.64
N PRO A 41 36.23 32.81 1.54
CA PRO A 41 36.85 33.17 0.26
C PRO A 41 37.73 34.43 0.33
N SER A 42 37.46 35.33 1.26
CA SER A 42 38.21 36.60 1.38
C SER A 42 39.68 36.43 1.78
N ASN A 43 40.01 35.34 2.45
CA ASN A 43 41.35 35.08 2.99
C ASN A 43 41.82 33.63 2.79
N GLY A 44 41.04 32.81 2.06
CA GLY A 44 41.36 31.41 1.75
C GLY A 44 41.52 30.51 2.98
N THR A 45 40.87 30.84 4.10
CA THR A 45 41.02 30.15 5.40
C THR A 45 39.76 29.38 5.76
N VAL A 46 39.93 28.17 6.30
CA VAL A 46 38.84 27.40 6.91
C VAL A 46 38.82 27.69 8.41
N HIS A 47 37.70 28.19 8.91
CA HIS A 47 37.46 28.49 10.31
C HIS A 47 36.68 27.34 10.95
N ILE A 48 37.14 26.85 12.09
CA ILE A 48 36.49 25.77 12.85
C ILE A 48 36.15 26.31 14.24
N PRO A 49 34.85 26.44 14.59
CA PRO A 49 34.46 26.77 15.94
C PRO A 49 34.93 25.73 16.96
N GLN A 50 35.30 26.19 18.16
CA GLN A 50 35.83 25.30 19.21
C GLN A 50 34.81 24.24 19.66
N ASP A 51 33.51 24.50 19.59
CA ASP A 51 32.48 23.53 19.97
C ASP A 51 32.28 22.41 18.95
N SER A 52 32.63 22.62 17.67
CA SER A 52 32.61 21.60 16.62
C SER A 52 33.72 20.56 16.84
N MET A 53 34.76 20.92 17.61
CA MET A 53 35.87 20.02 17.92
C MET A 53 35.38 18.81 18.72
N GLY A 54 35.51 17.63 18.13
CA GLY A 54 35.11 16.36 18.76
C GLY A 54 33.67 15.95 18.50
N LYS A 55 32.88 16.72 17.72
CA LYS A 55 31.59 16.26 17.20
C LYS A 55 31.81 15.19 16.12
N ASP A 56 30.88 14.23 16.02
CA ASP A 56 30.96 13.11 15.09
C ASP A 56 30.88 13.54 13.60
N ASN A 57 30.32 14.72 13.33
CA ASN A 57 30.13 15.28 11.99
C ASN A 57 31.24 16.24 11.55
N LEU A 58 32.24 16.54 12.40
CA LEU A 58 33.33 17.46 12.05
C LEU A 58 34.07 17.03 10.78
N ALA A 59 34.20 15.73 10.54
CA ALA A 59 34.89 15.21 9.36
C ALA A 59 34.15 15.53 8.06
N SER A 60 32.82 15.43 8.04
CA SER A 60 31.99 15.74 6.87
C SER A 60 31.88 17.25 6.66
N GLU A 61 31.70 18.03 7.72
CA GLU A 61 31.67 19.50 7.66
C GLU A 61 33.00 20.05 7.16
N LEU A 62 34.13 19.57 7.72
CA LEU A 62 35.45 19.96 7.24
C LEU A 62 35.69 19.52 5.78
N ALA A 63 35.14 18.38 5.35
CA ALA A 63 35.23 17.96 3.96
C ALA A 63 34.48 18.92 3.03
N HIS A 64 33.28 19.36 3.42
CA HIS A 64 32.50 20.36 2.70
C HIS A 64 33.27 21.66 2.51
N GLU A 65 33.82 22.21 3.60
CA GLU A 65 34.59 23.46 3.54
C GLU A 65 35.90 23.32 2.76
N LEU A 66 36.55 22.15 2.81
CA LEU A 66 37.73 21.88 1.98
C LEU A 66 37.38 21.70 0.49
N ALA A 67 36.16 21.26 0.17
CA ALA A 67 35.67 21.26 -1.21
C ALA A 67 35.52 22.69 -1.73
N HIS A 68 35.00 23.62 -0.91
CA HIS A 68 35.00 25.05 -1.24
C HIS A 68 36.40 25.63 -1.43
N TRP A 69 37.36 25.23 -0.59
CA TRP A 69 38.76 25.62 -0.77
C TRP A 69 39.34 25.11 -2.11
N VAL A 70 38.99 23.89 -2.53
CA VAL A 70 39.37 23.34 -3.85
C VAL A 70 38.70 24.11 -4.99
N GLN A 71 37.43 24.49 -4.84
CA GLN A 71 36.69 25.29 -5.82
C GLN A 71 37.30 26.69 -5.99
N ASP A 72 37.74 27.33 -4.91
CA ASP A 72 38.32 28.70 -4.95
C ASP A 72 39.56 28.82 -5.84
N ALA A 73 40.24 27.71 -6.14
CA ALA A 73 41.36 27.71 -7.07
C ALA A 73 40.97 28.10 -8.51
N ALA A 74 39.70 27.92 -8.89
CA ALA A 74 39.22 28.15 -10.26
C ALA A 74 37.95 29.01 -10.36
N TYR A 75 37.07 28.98 -9.35
CA TYR A 75 35.85 29.78 -9.32
C TYR A 75 36.07 31.14 -8.67
N ASN A 76 35.30 32.15 -9.10
CA ASN A 76 35.17 33.40 -8.34
C ASN A 76 34.23 33.19 -7.14
N MET A 77 34.73 32.51 -6.10
CA MET A 77 33.94 32.13 -4.93
C MET A 77 33.35 33.34 -4.23
N ALA A 78 34.07 34.45 -4.10
CA ALA A 78 33.53 35.66 -3.46
C ALA A 78 32.26 36.17 -4.18
N SER A 79 32.27 36.24 -5.51
CA SER A 79 31.09 36.68 -6.26
C SER A 79 29.94 35.67 -6.20
N SER A 80 30.24 34.36 -6.22
CA SER A 80 29.22 33.32 -6.23
C SER A 80 28.63 33.04 -4.84
N TYR A 81 29.44 33.11 -3.77
CA TYR A 81 29.01 32.94 -2.39
C TYR A 81 28.05 34.06 -1.95
N TRP A 82 28.33 35.30 -2.39
CA TRP A 82 27.48 36.46 -2.12
C TRP A 82 26.41 36.71 -3.18
N SER A 83 26.29 35.86 -4.21
CA SER A 83 25.45 36.14 -5.38
C SER A 83 23.98 36.38 -5.03
N ASN A 84 23.44 35.67 -4.03
CA ASN A 84 22.07 35.84 -3.56
C ASN A 84 21.85 37.16 -2.81
N LYS A 85 22.88 37.66 -2.08
CA LYS A 85 22.82 38.98 -1.43
C LYS A 85 23.05 40.13 -2.43
N LEU A 86 23.71 39.83 -3.54
CA LEU A 86 24.10 40.79 -4.57
C LEU A 86 23.17 40.78 -5.80
N GLY A 87 22.17 39.88 -5.85
CA GLY A 87 21.22 39.77 -6.97
C GLY A 87 21.83 39.29 -8.30
N ILE A 88 22.94 38.53 -8.26
CA ILE A 88 23.76 38.24 -9.46
C ILE A 88 23.30 36.96 -10.18
N SER A 89 23.23 35.82 -9.48
CA SER A 89 22.73 34.55 -10.01
C SER A 89 22.69 33.48 -8.91
N SER A 90 21.54 32.85 -8.71
CA SER A 90 21.38 31.76 -7.73
C SER A 90 21.91 30.41 -8.23
N THR A 91 22.09 30.25 -9.55
CA THR A 91 22.66 29.08 -10.22
C THR A 91 24.11 28.80 -9.80
N SER A 92 24.96 29.83 -9.76
CA SER A 92 26.37 29.65 -9.38
C SER A 92 26.51 29.19 -7.94
N LYS A 93 25.71 29.77 -7.03
CA LYS A 93 25.68 29.34 -5.63
C LYS A 93 25.18 27.90 -5.53
N TRP A 94 24.08 27.57 -6.21
CA TRP A 94 23.55 26.22 -6.23
C TRP A 94 24.60 25.19 -6.63
N TRP A 95 25.35 25.45 -7.71
CA TRP A 95 26.40 24.54 -8.16
C TRP A 95 27.50 24.35 -7.11
N LEU A 96 28.00 25.44 -6.53
CA LEU A 96 29.12 25.37 -5.59
C LEU A 96 28.76 24.61 -4.31
N GLU A 97 27.60 24.90 -3.72
CA GLU A 97 27.12 24.22 -2.50
C GLU A 97 26.78 22.75 -2.79
N THR A 98 26.05 22.48 -3.88
CA THR A 98 25.63 21.11 -4.23
C THR A 98 26.82 20.23 -4.63
N SER A 99 27.80 20.77 -5.33
CA SER A 99 29.01 20.03 -5.71
C SER A 99 29.97 19.84 -4.54
N ALA A 100 30.02 20.77 -3.58
CA ALA A 100 30.78 20.59 -2.33
C ALA A 100 30.19 19.43 -1.50
N GLU A 101 28.87 19.41 -1.30
CA GLU A 101 28.17 18.29 -0.66
C GLU A 101 28.41 16.95 -1.38
N TYR A 102 28.38 16.96 -2.72
CA TYR A 102 28.71 15.76 -3.49
C TYR A 102 30.16 15.31 -3.31
N MET A 103 31.11 16.25 -3.20
CA MET A 103 32.51 15.93 -2.86
C MET A 103 32.63 15.34 -1.46
N VAL A 104 31.81 15.73 -0.48
CA VAL A 104 31.74 15.03 0.82
C VAL A 104 31.36 13.56 0.62
N MET A 105 30.39 13.26 -0.24
CA MET A 105 29.97 11.89 -0.54
C MET A 105 31.06 11.05 -1.24
N LEU A 106 32.02 11.68 -1.93
CA LEU A 106 33.21 11.00 -2.46
C LEU A 106 34.21 10.64 -1.35
N TYR A 107 34.35 11.51 -0.35
CA TYR A 107 35.23 11.28 0.80
C TYR A 107 34.66 10.27 1.81
N GLU A 108 33.38 10.42 2.14
CA GLU A 108 32.69 9.69 3.19
C GLU A 108 31.35 9.16 2.67
N PRO A 109 31.31 8.00 1.99
CA PRO A 109 30.09 7.51 1.34
C PRO A 109 28.87 7.38 2.27
N LYS A 110 29.08 7.07 3.55
CA LYS A 110 28.00 7.01 4.57
C LYS A 110 27.31 8.37 4.82
N TYR A 111 27.94 9.48 4.43
CA TYR A 111 27.37 10.82 4.54
C TYR A 111 26.09 10.99 3.72
N ILE A 112 25.84 10.13 2.72
CA ILE A 112 24.55 10.09 2.01
C ILE A 112 23.36 9.95 2.98
N ASP A 113 23.46 9.08 3.99
CA ASP A 113 22.41 8.90 4.99
C ASP A 113 22.27 10.16 5.86
N GLN A 114 23.40 10.78 6.24
CA GLN A 114 23.40 12.00 7.06
C GLN A 114 22.81 13.21 6.31
N ASN A 115 23.15 13.38 5.03
CA ASN A 115 22.62 14.42 4.17
C ASN A 115 21.10 14.27 3.99
N LEU A 116 20.61 13.04 3.76
CA LEU A 116 19.18 12.76 3.74
C LEU A 116 18.53 13.12 5.08
N LEU A 117 19.02 12.58 6.20
CA LEU A 117 18.43 12.79 7.53
C LEU A 117 18.43 14.26 7.97
N SER A 118 19.46 15.03 7.60
CA SER A 118 19.62 16.42 8.06
C SER A 118 18.80 17.40 7.23
N TYR A 119 18.73 17.20 5.91
CA TYR A 119 18.13 18.16 4.99
C TYR A 119 16.83 17.65 4.35
N GLY A 120 16.60 16.34 4.34
CA GLY A 120 15.54 15.69 3.58
C GLY A 120 14.12 15.91 4.11
N THR A 121 13.95 16.33 5.37
CA THR A 121 12.64 16.55 5.99
C THR A 121 12.35 18.02 6.31
N THR A 122 13.30 18.92 6.00
CA THR A 122 13.17 20.34 6.30
C THR A 122 12.08 20.96 5.45
N SER A 123 11.13 21.67 6.05
CA SER A 123 10.15 22.47 5.31
C SER A 123 10.66 23.88 5.12
N LEU A 124 10.68 24.32 3.86
CA LEU A 124 11.18 25.61 3.42
C LEU A 124 10.02 26.53 3.01
N GLY A 125 10.28 27.84 3.00
CA GLY A 125 9.31 28.84 2.55
C GLY A 125 7.99 28.93 3.35
N ALA A 126 7.07 29.70 2.78
CA ALA A 126 5.72 29.89 3.32
C ALA A 126 4.76 28.75 2.94
N ASP A 127 5.03 28.07 1.83
CA ASP A 127 4.26 26.92 1.33
C ASP A 127 4.70 25.57 1.93
N LYS A 128 5.74 25.57 2.77
CA LYS A 128 6.23 24.41 3.53
C LYS A 128 6.72 23.26 2.67
N ARG A 129 7.22 23.56 1.47
CA ARG A 129 7.83 22.57 0.56
C ARG A 129 9.11 21.98 1.15
N THR A 130 9.35 20.71 0.86
CA THR A 130 10.65 20.06 1.10
C THR A 130 11.66 20.45 0.01
N PRO A 131 12.98 20.40 0.26
CA PRO A 131 14.00 20.70 -0.75
C PRO A 131 13.84 19.92 -2.05
N PHE A 132 13.37 18.66 -2.01
CA PHE A 132 13.15 17.84 -3.20
C PHE A 132 12.21 18.47 -4.24
N GLN A 133 11.29 19.33 -3.79
CA GLN A 133 10.25 19.91 -4.62
C GLN A 133 10.73 21.11 -5.45
N PHE A 134 11.96 21.59 -5.22
CA PHE A 134 12.53 22.72 -5.94
C PHE A 134 13.28 22.29 -7.19
N ALA A 135 13.30 23.17 -8.18
CA ALA A 135 14.04 22.94 -9.41
C ALA A 135 15.55 22.86 -9.11
N PRO A 136 16.30 21.97 -9.78
CA PRO A 136 17.74 22.05 -9.78
C PRO A 136 18.20 23.39 -10.39
N ASN A 137 19.44 23.76 -10.10
CA ASN A 137 20.08 24.96 -10.64
C ASN A 137 19.51 26.31 -10.16
N GLN A 138 18.79 26.31 -9.04
CA GLN A 138 18.28 27.51 -8.39
C GLN A 138 18.56 27.42 -6.88
N TRP A 139 19.21 28.45 -6.32
CA TRP A 139 19.42 28.54 -4.86
C TRP A 139 18.48 29.58 -4.25
N ASN A 140 17.43 29.13 -3.59
CA ASN A 140 16.43 29.96 -2.92
C ASN A 140 16.34 29.68 -1.41
N ASP A 141 16.70 28.47 -1.00
CA ASP A 141 16.73 28.00 0.37
C ASP A 141 17.84 26.96 0.51
N ASP A 142 18.06 26.43 1.71
CA ASP A 142 19.18 25.53 1.97
C ASP A 142 19.04 24.17 1.26
N LEU A 143 19.53 24.07 0.01
CA LEU A 143 19.29 22.94 -0.90
C LEU A 143 20.43 21.90 -0.94
N TYR A 144 21.19 21.73 0.15
CA TYR A 144 22.28 20.74 0.24
C TYR A 144 21.86 19.31 -0.16
N LEU A 145 20.59 18.98 0.00
CA LEU A 145 19.98 17.71 -0.42
C LEU A 145 20.07 17.45 -1.94
N HIS A 146 20.18 18.49 -2.77
CA HIS A 146 20.30 18.33 -4.22
C HIS A 146 21.61 17.61 -4.62
N ALA A 147 22.54 17.41 -3.69
CA ALA A 147 23.71 16.56 -3.91
C ALA A 147 23.32 15.11 -4.21
N GLN A 148 22.19 14.62 -3.68
CA GLN A 148 21.63 13.31 -4.02
C GLN A 148 21.24 13.25 -5.49
N LEU A 149 20.53 14.27 -5.98
CA LEU A 149 20.15 14.41 -7.38
C LEU A 149 21.40 14.47 -8.28
N LEU A 150 22.38 15.30 -7.92
CA LEU A 150 23.64 15.41 -8.66
C LEU A 150 24.39 14.07 -8.71
N LYS A 151 24.42 13.32 -7.61
CA LYS A 151 25.03 12.00 -7.53
C LYS A 151 24.34 10.98 -8.45
N VAL A 152 23.02 10.95 -8.48
CA VAL A 152 22.24 10.07 -9.38
C VAL A 152 22.53 10.41 -10.85
N PHE A 153 22.62 11.69 -11.18
CA PHE A 153 22.80 12.18 -12.55
C PHE A 153 24.25 12.47 -12.95
N THR A 154 25.22 12.02 -12.16
CA THR A 154 26.65 11.99 -12.55
C THR A 154 27.00 10.57 -12.98
N CYS A 155 26.94 10.30 -14.29
CA CYS A 155 27.19 8.97 -14.85
C CYS A 155 27.69 9.03 -16.30
N ASP A 156 28.27 7.93 -16.79
CA ASP A 156 28.84 7.86 -18.13
C ASP A 156 27.80 7.70 -19.25
N ASN A 157 26.54 7.44 -18.93
CA ASN A 157 25.48 7.36 -19.92
C ASN A 157 25.00 8.76 -20.34
N PRO A 158 25.39 9.28 -21.52
CA PRO A 158 25.06 10.64 -21.92
C PRO A 158 23.58 10.82 -22.30
N SER A 159 22.82 9.73 -22.46
CA SER A 159 21.38 9.80 -22.74
C SER A 159 20.56 10.18 -21.49
N ALA A 160 21.06 9.82 -20.29
CA ALA A 160 20.38 10.07 -19.02
C ALA A 160 21.08 11.15 -18.18
N CYS A 161 22.41 11.18 -18.18
CA CYS A 161 23.19 12.08 -17.33
C CYS A 161 23.69 13.31 -18.10
N PRO A 162 23.51 14.53 -17.59
CA PRO A 162 24.09 15.73 -18.19
C PRO A 162 25.62 15.79 -18.00
N ILE A 163 26.15 15.12 -16.98
CA ILE A 163 27.55 15.15 -16.63
C ILE A 163 28.07 13.74 -16.31
N SER A 164 29.30 13.44 -16.75
CA SER A 164 30.02 12.23 -16.36
C SER A 164 30.96 12.52 -15.17
N PRO A 165 31.45 11.52 -14.43
CA PRO A 165 32.42 11.73 -13.36
C PRO A 165 33.64 12.54 -13.81
N GLN A 166 34.19 12.25 -15.00
CA GLN A 166 35.32 13.02 -15.54
C GLN A 166 34.93 14.48 -15.83
N LYS A 167 33.73 14.73 -16.37
CA LYS A 167 33.27 16.10 -16.62
C LYS A 167 33.00 16.86 -15.33
N PHE A 168 32.56 16.19 -14.26
CA PHE A 168 32.41 16.78 -12.93
C PHE A 168 33.76 17.30 -12.42
N VAL A 169 34.78 16.45 -12.41
CA VAL A 169 36.14 16.83 -12.02
C VAL A 169 36.69 17.98 -12.89
N ASN A 170 36.49 17.90 -14.21
CA ASN A 170 36.91 18.95 -15.13
C ASN A 170 36.16 20.27 -14.90
N ALA A 171 34.89 20.23 -14.50
CA ALA A 171 34.14 21.44 -14.19
C ALA A 171 34.73 22.14 -12.98
N ILE A 172 35.01 21.38 -11.90
CA ILE A 172 35.62 21.93 -10.68
C ILE A 172 37.01 22.52 -10.97
N ASN A 173 37.87 21.76 -11.66
CA ASN A 173 39.24 22.18 -11.94
C ASN A 173 39.34 23.41 -12.86
N ASN A 174 38.32 23.68 -13.68
CA ASN A 174 38.33 24.77 -14.67
C ASN A 174 37.34 25.91 -14.36
N GLY A 175 36.62 25.85 -13.22
CA GLY A 175 35.68 26.91 -12.84
C GLY A 175 34.42 26.97 -13.71
N ALA A 176 33.93 25.83 -14.21
CA ALA A 176 32.77 25.78 -15.10
C ALA A 176 31.45 25.45 -14.36
N PHE A 177 30.31 25.89 -14.89
CA PHE A 177 28.97 25.63 -14.36
C PHE A 177 28.18 24.72 -15.33
N PRO A 178 28.32 23.38 -15.21
CA PRO A 178 27.84 22.45 -16.24
C PRO A 178 26.34 22.14 -16.16
N ILE A 179 25.66 22.51 -15.07
CA ILE A 179 24.22 22.30 -14.90
C ILE A 179 23.50 23.55 -15.38
N ASP A 180 23.42 23.74 -16.70
CA ASP A 180 22.65 24.81 -17.33
C ASP A 180 21.18 24.37 -17.58
N SER A 181 20.39 25.19 -18.27
CA SER A 181 19.00 24.84 -18.59
C SER A 181 18.89 23.54 -19.39
N SER A 182 19.83 23.23 -20.30
CA SER A 182 19.80 21.98 -21.07
C SER A 182 20.09 20.77 -20.19
N ALA A 183 20.98 20.92 -19.22
CA ALA A 183 21.23 19.88 -18.22
C ALA A 183 20.01 19.65 -17.33
N VAL A 184 19.33 20.72 -16.90
CA VAL A 184 18.08 20.63 -16.13
C VAL A 184 16.98 19.94 -16.92
N GLU A 185 16.82 20.24 -18.22
CA GLU A 185 15.87 19.52 -19.09
C GLU A 185 16.19 18.02 -19.16
N LYS A 186 17.48 17.65 -19.27
CA LYS A 186 17.89 16.25 -19.28
C LYS A 186 17.63 15.54 -17.95
N ILE A 187 17.88 16.19 -16.81
CA ILE A 187 17.53 15.68 -15.49
C ILE A 187 16.01 15.48 -15.40
N SER A 188 15.24 16.51 -15.80
CA SER A 188 13.77 16.49 -15.75
C SER A 188 13.18 15.36 -16.59
N ALA A 189 13.77 15.08 -17.76
CA ALA A 189 13.34 13.98 -18.64
C ALA A 189 13.65 12.58 -18.09
N ASN A 190 14.50 12.46 -17.07
CA ASN A 190 14.93 11.19 -16.49
C ASN A 190 14.62 11.10 -14.98
N LEU A 191 13.66 11.88 -14.47
CA LEU A 191 13.27 11.82 -13.05
C LEU A 191 12.74 10.45 -12.61
N ASP A 192 12.37 9.57 -13.55
CA ASP A 192 12.04 8.17 -13.27
C ASP A 192 13.19 7.47 -12.52
N ASP A 193 14.44 7.76 -12.86
CA ASP A 193 15.61 7.18 -12.20
C ASP A 193 15.86 7.75 -10.80
N PHE A 194 15.56 9.03 -10.59
CA PHE A 194 15.66 9.61 -9.25
C PHE A 194 14.50 9.14 -8.35
N ALA A 195 13.30 9.00 -8.90
CA ALA A 195 12.17 8.38 -8.21
C ALA A 195 12.48 6.93 -7.82
N ARG A 196 13.06 6.13 -8.73
CA ARG A 196 13.53 4.76 -8.44
C ARG A 196 14.51 4.75 -7.26
N TYR A 197 15.52 5.63 -7.31
CA TYR A 197 16.49 5.79 -6.22
C TYR A 197 15.79 6.05 -4.88
N LEU A 198 14.91 7.05 -4.82
CA LEU A 198 14.17 7.41 -3.61
C LEU A 198 13.11 6.36 -3.18
N LEU A 199 12.74 5.43 -4.05
CA LEU A 199 11.92 4.26 -3.73
C LEU A 199 12.74 3.05 -3.25
N GLY A 200 14.06 3.20 -3.11
CA GLY A 200 14.95 2.15 -2.60
C GLY A 200 15.40 1.15 -3.65
N LYS A 201 15.37 1.52 -4.94
CA LYS A 201 15.87 0.71 -6.06
C LYS A 201 16.92 1.49 -6.84
N SER A 202 17.87 0.80 -7.48
CA SER A 202 18.86 1.49 -8.30
C SER A 202 18.22 2.12 -9.55
N PRO A 203 18.73 3.28 -10.01
CA PRO A 203 18.44 3.81 -11.34
C PRO A 203 18.65 2.76 -12.44
N GLN A 204 17.91 2.89 -13.53
CA GLN A 204 18.06 2.05 -14.72
C GLN A 204 18.96 2.68 -15.79
N LYS A 205 18.79 3.98 -16.08
CA LYS A 205 19.53 4.65 -17.17
C LYS A 205 20.65 5.55 -16.64
N ALA A 206 20.42 6.25 -15.54
CA ALA A 206 21.37 7.11 -14.85
C ALA A 206 22.41 6.26 -14.12
N ASN A 207 22.89 6.69 -12.95
CA ASN A 207 23.90 5.93 -12.19
C ASN A 207 23.34 4.60 -11.64
N SER A 208 23.26 3.55 -12.47
CA SER A 208 22.69 2.24 -12.12
C SER A 208 23.55 1.43 -11.15
N MET A 209 24.83 1.77 -11.03
CA MET A 209 25.78 1.16 -10.09
C MET A 209 25.80 1.85 -8.73
N ILE A 210 24.91 2.82 -8.48
CA ILE A 210 24.85 3.54 -7.21
C ILE A 210 24.59 2.57 -6.06
N TYR A 211 25.42 2.65 -5.02
CA TYR A 211 25.21 1.89 -3.80
C TYR A 211 24.06 2.49 -2.99
N LEU A 212 23.05 1.69 -2.68
CA LEU A 212 21.89 2.11 -1.89
C LEU A 212 22.19 1.94 -0.39
N LEU A 213 22.29 3.07 0.31
CA LEU A 213 22.39 3.09 1.77
C LEU A 213 21.04 2.76 2.43
N ASN A 214 21.10 2.53 3.75
CA ASN A 214 19.93 2.08 4.51
C ASN A 214 18.80 3.09 4.50
N SER A 215 19.09 4.40 4.54
CA SER A 215 18.03 5.41 4.53
C SER A 215 17.24 5.34 3.23
N VAL A 216 17.94 5.22 2.09
CA VAL A 216 17.34 5.09 0.76
C VAL A 216 16.55 3.77 0.63
N LYS A 217 17.12 2.65 1.09
CA LYS A 217 16.44 1.34 1.07
C LYS A 217 15.15 1.35 1.90
N ASN A 218 15.14 2.08 3.01
CA ASN A 218 14.05 2.05 3.97
C ASN A 218 13.09 3.25 3.86
N GLY A 219 13.42 4.26 3.03
CA GLY A 219 12.62 5.48 2.91
C GLY A 219 12.68 6.38 4.15
N THR A 220 13.68 6.22 5.01
CA THR A 220 13.73 6.90 6.30
C THR A 220 14.52 8.20 6.20
N GLY A 221 14.00 9.25 6.82
CA GLY A 221 14.75 10.50 7.01
C GLY A 221 14.69 11.48 5.86
N TYR A 222 13.80 11.30 4.89
CA TYR A 222 13.65 12.23 3.79
C TYR A 222 12.23 12.23 3.23
N GLY A 223 11.83 13.33 2.61
CA GLY A 223 10.47 13.58 2.16
C GLY A 223 9.53 13.84 3.34
N GLU A 224 8.23 13.74 3.05
CA GLU A 224 7.20 13.78 4.10
C GLU A 224 6.77 12.37 4.48
N SER A 225 6.47 12.19 5.77
CA SER A 225 5.97 10.93 6.30
C SER A 225 4.62 11.14 6.99
N VAL A 226 3.76 10.13 6.89
CA VAL A 226 2.47 10.08 7.58
C VAL A 226 2.27 8.69 8.18
N THR A 227 1.93 8.66 9.46
CA THR A 227 1.56 7.46 10.19
C THR A 227 0.15 7.65 10.76
N PRO A 228 -0.86 6.95 10.26
CA PRO A 228 -2.17 6.87 10.88
C PRO A 228 -2.04 6.29 12.29
N VAL A 229 -2.72 6.89 13.26
CA VAL A 229 -2.71 6.47 14.66
C VAL A 229 -4.09 6.57 15.27
N ASP A 230 -4.36 5.68 16.23
CA ASP A 230 -5.50 5.85 17.12
C ASP A 230 -5.25 7.01 18.08
N ASN A 231 -6.27 7.85 18.27
CA ASN A 231 -6.32 8.84 19.33
C ASN A 231 -7.65 8.73 20.08
N LYS A 232 -7.72 7.81 21.05
CA LYS A 232 -8.91 7.57 21.88
C LYS A 232 -10.12 7.10 21.06
N GLY A 233 -9.87 6.25 20.07
CA GLY A 233 -10.92 5.73 19.18
C GLY A 233 -11.19 6.60 17.96
N ASP A 234 -10.49 7.72 17.77
CA ASP A 234 -10.57 8.54 16.56
C ASP A 234 -9.31 8.38 15.70
N LEU A 235 -9.48 8.47 14.38
CA LEU A 235 -8.36 8.53 13.44
C LEU A 235 -7.61 9.86 13.59
N ASN A 236 -6.29 9.79 13.73
CA ASN A 236 -5.38 10.92 13.71
C ASN A 236 -4.09 10.56 12.95
N PHE A 237 -3.24 11.55 12.68
CA PHE A 237 -2.03 11.38 11.88
C PHE A 237 -0.80 11.95 12.58
N LYS A 238 0.22 11.12 12.78
CA LYS A 238 1.59 11.61 13.04
C LYS A 238 2.24 11.88 11.70
N LYS A 239 2.78 13.09 11.51
CA LYS A 239 3.31 13.51 10.21
C LYS A 239 4.50 14.45 10.35
N THR A 240 5.36 14.49 9.34
CA THR A 240 6.45 15.48 9.23
C THR A 240 6.06 16.71 8.43
N GLY A 241 5.04 16.63 7.57
CA GLY A 241 4.56 17.77 6.78
C GLY A 241 3.70 18.77 7.56
N TYR A 242 3.62 20.00 7.08
CA TYR A 242 2.92 21.12 7.74
C TYR A 242 1.87 21.78 6.84
N GLU A 243 0.98 22.58 7.43
CA GLU A 243 0.08 23.43 6.65
C GLU A 243 0.86 24.54 5.92
N PRO A 244 0.47 24.91 4.67
CA PRO A 244 -0.74 24.49 3.98
C PRO A 244 -0.61 23.17 3.18
N GLN A 245 0.60 22.65 2.96
CA GLN A 245 0.85 21.48 2.11
C GLN A 245 0.15 20.22 2.63
N MET A 246 0.16 19.99 3.95
CA MET A 246 -0.42 18.81 4.56
C MET A 246 -1.37 19.20 5.69
N LYS A 247 -2.66 19.18 5.39
CA LYS A 247 -3.72 19.73 6.24
C LYS A 247 -4.68 18.64 6.68
N GLN A 248 -4.95 18.61 7.98
CA GLN A 248 -6.00 17.74 8.51
C GLN A 248 -7.37 18.38 8.25
N THR A 249 -8.29 17.60 7.71
CA THR A 249 -9.65 18.04 7.39
C THR A 249 -10.66 17.08 7.99
N SER A 250 -11.91 17.54 8.08
CA SER A 250 -13.04 16.69 8.46
C SER A 250 -13.74 16.26 7.18
N GLY A 251 -13.64 14.98 6.87
CA GLY A 251 -14.37 14.34 5.78
C GLY A 251 -15.74 13.83 6.23
N GLY A 252 -16.46 13.21 5.30
CA GLY A 252 -17.77 12.62 5.58
C GLY A 252 -17.75 11.45 6.58
N THR A 253 -16.55 10.94 6.94
CA THR A 253 -16.37 9.71 7.71
C THR A 253 -15.36 9.88 8.84
N GLY A 254 -15.09 11.12 9.24
CA GLY A 254 -14.15 11.49 10.30
C GLY A 254 -12.96 12.29 9.81
N THR A 255 -11.83 12.15 10.50
CA THR A 255 -10.57 12.85 10.19
C THR A 255 -9.96 12.33 8.88
N GLU A 256 -9.62 13.25 7.97
CA GLU A 256 -8.87 12.99 6.74
C GLU A 256 -7.59 13.84 6.73
N LEU A 257 -6.63 13.49 5.87
CA LEU A 257 -5.44 14.30 5.62
C LEU A 257 -5.35 14.65 4.13
N ASP A 258 -5.52 15.92 3.83
CA ASP A 258 -5.32 16.47 2.49
C ASP A 258 -3.85 16.83 2.28
N ILE A 259 -3.31 16.43 1.14
CA ILE A 259 -1.94 16.69 0.70
C ILE A 259 -2.01 17.44 -0.63
N GLN A 260 -1.39 18.62 -0.68
CA GLN A 260 -1.22 19.44 -1.89
C GLN A 260 0.23 19.89 -1.97
N ALA A 261 1.06 19.08 -2.61
CA ALA A 261 2.49 19.35 -2.75
C ALA A 261 2.79 19.97 -4.12
N VAL A 262 3.22 21.24 -4.12
CA VAL A 262 3.68 21.93 -5.35
C VAL A 262 5.10 21.48 -5.66
N ILE A 263 5.32 21.07 -6.91
CA ILE A 263 6.60 20.54 -7.39
C ILE A 263 7.03 21.38 -8.59
N GLU A 264 8.20 22.01 -8.50
CA GLU A 264 8.79 22.73 -9.63
C GLU A 264 9.32 21.74 -10.68
N LYS A 265 9.48 22.21 -11.92
CA LYS A 265 10.03 21.38 -12.99
C LYS A 265 11.42 20.87 -12.62
N GLY A 266 11.65 19.57 -12.75
CA GLY A 266 12.89 18.91 -12.36
C GLY A 266 12.93 18.49 -10.88
N GLY A 267 11.91 18.84 -10.10
CA GLY A 267 11.74 18.41 -8.71
C GLY A 267 10.92 17.13 -8.57
N VAL A 268 10.91 16.60 -7.35
CA VAL A 268 10.14 15.41 -6.94
C VAL A 268 9.49 15.62 -5.57
N TYR A 269 8.47 14.84 -5.24
CA TYR A 269 7.86 14.84 -3.91
C TYR A 269 7.79 13.41 -3.36
N PRO A 270 8.72 13.04 -2.47
CA PRO A 270 8.71 11.77 -1.77
C PRO A 270 7.74 11.82 -0.58
N LEU A 271 6.82 10.86 -0.52
CA LEU A 271 5.85 10.66 0.54
C LEU A 271 5.94 9.21 1.04
N MET A 272 6.07 9.05 2.35
CA MET A 272 6.11 7.76 3.03
C MET A 272 4.88 7.59 3.92
N LEU A 273 4.05 6.60 3.62
CA LEU A 273 2.95 6.18 4.49
C LEU A 273 3.40 4.97 5.28
N GLU A 274 3.36 5.08 6.60
CA GLU A 274 3.82 4.06 7.53
C GLU A 274 2.72 3.63 8.47
N THR A 275 2.88 2.44 9.04
CA THR A 275 2.05 1.97 10.14
C THR A 275 2.82 2.04 11.45
N PRO A 276 2.15 2.26 12.60
CA PRO A 276 2.80 2.19 13.90
C PRO A 276 3.43 0.82 14.13
N ARG A 277 4.66 0.81 14.70
CA ARG A 277 5.33 -0.45 15.07
C ARG A 277 4.53 -1.28 16.08
N ASN A 278 3.80 -0.62 16.98
CA ASN A 278 2.82 -1.29 17.84
C ASN A 278 1.46 -1.27 17.16
N ALA A 279 0.95 -2.45 16.79
CA ALA A 279 -0.33 -2.60 16.11
C ALA A 279 -1.52 -2.12 16.94
N GLU A 280 -1.41 -2.09 18.28
CA GLU A 280 -2.45 -1.54 19.15
C GLU A 280 -2.62 -0.03 18.99
N LEU A 281 -1.65 0.66 18.37
CA LEU A 281 -1.69 2.10 18.10
C LEU A 281 -2.13 2.42 16.66
N ALA A 282 -2.33 1.42 15.80
CA ALA A 282 -2.52 1.60 14.36
C ALA A 282 -3.82 2.30 13.96
N GLY A 283 -4.79 2.40 14.88
CA GLY A 283 -6.06 3.07 14.61
C GLY A 283 -6.80 2.42 13.46
N TYR A 284 -7.53 3.22 12.69
CA TYR A 284 -8.32 2.73 11.57
C TYR A 284 -7.43 2.30 10.40
N PRO A 285 -7.79 1.22 9.68
CA PRO A 285 -7.27 0.99 8.34
C PRO A 285 -7.59 2.17 7.41
N VAL A 286 -6.59 2.63 6.67
CA VAL A 286 -6.72 3.77 5.75
C VAL A 286 -6.33 3.40 4.32
N GLU A 287 -6.71 4.24 3.37
CA GLU A 287 -6.22 4.22 2.00
C GLU A 287 -5.76 5.63 1.60
N ILE A 288 -4.87 5.72 0.60
CA ILE A 288 -4.52 6.99 -0.03
C ILE A 288 -5.18 7.07 -1.40
N GLU A 289 -5.94 8.13 -1.61
CA GLU A 289 -6.53 8.50 -2.89
C GLU A 289 -5.69 9.60 -3.52
N VAL A 290 -5.07 9.32 -4.67
CA VAL A 290 -4.31 10.28 -5.46
C VAL A 290 -5.19 10.79 -6.60
N SER A 291 -5.35 12.11 -6.69
CA SER A 291 -6.12 12.78 -7.73
C SER A 291 -5.31 12.87 -9.04
N PRO A 292 -5.98 12.94 -10.22
CA PRO A 292 -5.31 13.25 -11.48
C PRO A 292 -4.53 14.56 -11.42
N GLY A 293 -3.45 14.66 -12.19
CA GLY A 293 -2.72 15.90 -12.43
C GLY A 293 -1.20 15.81 -12.26
N CYS A 294 -0.67 14.79 -11.58
CA CYS A 294 0.75 14.61 -11.36
C CYS A 294 1.16 13.14 -11.55
N PRO A 295 2.13 12.82 -12.43
CA PRO A 295 2.69 11.48 -12.50
C PRO A 295 3.42 11.11 -11.21
N PHE A 296 3.39 9.83 -10.85
CA PHE A 296 4.08 9.33 -9.67
C PHE A 296 4.48 7.86 -9.80
N TYR A 297 5.53 7.51 -9.07
CA TYR A 297 5.99 6.13 -8.87
C TYR A 297 5.69 5.72 -7.44
N TYR A 298 5.40 4.44 -7.21
CA TYR A 298 5.17 3.96 -5.85
C TYR A 298 5.61 2.51 -5.65
N THR A 299 5.81 2.13 -4.39
CA THR A 299 6.01 0.74 -3.97
C THR A 299 5.11 0.43 -2.78
N GLU A 300 4.64 -0.81 -2.75
CA GLU A 300 3.91 -1.40 -1.63
C GLU A 300 4.86 -2.37 -0.91
N GLU A 301 5.08 -2.16 0.39
CA GLU A 301 5.98 -2.98 1.23
C GLU A 301 7.40 -3.20 0.65
N GLY A 302 7.91 -2.24 -0.14
CA GLY A 302 9.23 -2.33 -0.78
C GLY A 302 9.31 -3.30 -1.98
N GLY A 303 8.15 -3.73 -2.48
CA GLY A 303 8.01 -4.58 -3.67
C GLY A 303 8.47 -3.92 -4.97
N GLU A 304 7.84 -4.32 -6.09
CA GLU A 304 8.15 -3.75 -7.41
C GLU A 304 7.63 -2.33 -7.57
N ILE A 305 8.37 -1.52 -8.34
CA ILE A 305 7.99 -0.14 -8.62
C ILE A 305 6.83 -0.13 -9.62
N GLN A 306 5.73 0.49 -9.20
CA GLN A 306 4.59 0.80 -10.03
C GLN A 306 4.68 2.24 -10.53
N TYR A 307 4.05 2.52 -11.67
CA TYR A 307 3.99 3.85 -12.27
C TYR A 307 2.55 4.23 -12.59
N ASN A 308 2.18 5.47 -12.29
CA ASN A 308 0.95 6.09 -12.71
C ASN A 308 1.28 7.40 -13.45
N ASP A 309 0.70 7.59 -14.63
CA ASP A 309 0.95 8.76 -15.48
C ASP A 309 0.22 10.03 -15.04
N GLY A 310 -0.59 9.95 -13.98
CA GLY A 310 -1.35 11.05 -13.41
C GLY A 310 -2.62 11.40 -14.20
N THR A 311 -3.05 10.57 -15.17
CA THR A 311 -4.25 10.85 -15.97
C THR A 311 -5.55 10.44 -15.26
N ALA A 312 -5.49 9.49 -14.34
CA ALA A 312 -6.64 8.93 -13.64
C ALA A 312 -6.46 8.94 -12.12
N LYS A 313 -7.59 8.96 -11.42
CA LYS A 313 -7.62 8.80 -9.96
C LYS A 313 -7.12 7.42 -9.60
N THR A 314 -6.28 7.34 -8.57
CA THR A 314 -5.72 6.07 -8.09
C THR A 314 -5.93 5.93 -6.60
N VAL A 315 -6.36 4.76 -6.15
CA VAL A 315 -6.47 4.42 -4.72
C VAL A 315 -5.44 3.36 -4.41
N ILE A 316 -4.61 3.58 -3.39
CA ILE A 316 -3.54 2.68 -2.96
C ILE A 316 -3.77 2.31 -1.49
N GLY A 317 -3.63 1.03 -1.16
CA GLY A 317 -3.96 0.49 0.15
C GLY A 317 -4.65 -0.87 0.06
N PRO A 318 -5.16 -1.40 1.18
CA PRO A 318 -5.29 -0.76 2.49
C PRO A 318 -3.95 -0.70 3.26
N LEU A 319 -3.75 0.35 4.05
CA LEU A 319 -2.63 0.51 4.97
C LEU A 319 -3.10 0.26 6.42
N HIS A 320 -2.54 -0.74 7.08
CA HIS A 320 -2.79 -1.04 8.49
C HIS A 320 -1.79 -2.11 8.99
N SER A 321 -1.26 -1.96 10.20
CA SER A 321 -0.18 -2.84 10.71
C SER A 321 -0.57 -4.32 10.84
N LYS A 322 -1.86 -4.60 11.07
CA LYS A 322 -2.38 -5.96 11.22
C LYS A 322 -3.03 -6.45 9.93
N THR A 323 -4.01 -5.67 9.45
CA THR A 323 -4.92 -6.09 8.38
C THR A 323 -4.43 -5.69 6.99
N GLY A 324 -3.60 -4.67 6.83
CA GLY A 324 -3.24 -4.13 5.52
C GLY A 324 -1.76 -4.29 5.17
N LEU A 325 -1.32 -3.43 4.25
CA LEU A 325 0.07 -3.15 3.98
C LEU A 325 0.70 -2.42 5.17
N SER A 326 1.97 -2.70 5.44
CA SER A 326 2.76 -2.07 6.50
C SER A 326 3.35 -0.71 6.11
N GLY A 327 3.51 -0.46 4.81
CA GLY A 327 3.99 0.82 4.29
C GLY A 327 3.81 0.97 2.77
N ILE A 328 3.61 2.22 2.35
CA ILE A 328 3.50 2.64 0.95
C ILE A 328 4.47 3.81 0.75
N ARG A 329 5.33 3.72 -0.27
CA ARG A 329 6.20 4.85 -0.66
C ARG A 329 5.76 5.39 -2.00
N ILE A 330 5.66 6.70 -2.10
CA ILE A 330 5.28 7.41 -3.31
C ILE A 330 6.37 8.44 -3.62
N VAL A 331 6.73 8.58 -4.89
CA VAL A 331 7.55 9.69 -5.39
C VAL A 331 6.84 10.30 -6.60
N ALA A 332 6.25 11.47 -6.40
CA ALA A 332 5.64 12.24 -7.48
C ALA A 332 6.70 13.05 -8.22
N VAL A 333 6.54 13.22 -9.54
CA VAL A 333 7.57 13.82 -10.41
C VAL A 333 7.02 14.93 -11.30
N ALA A 334 7.83 15.96 -11.56
CA ALA A 334 7.48 17.10 -12.40
C ALA A 334 8.44 17.21 -13.60
N THR A 335 8.21 16.41 -14.65
CA THR A 335 9.14 16.25 -15.78
C THR A 335 9.04 17.37 -16.83
N ASP A 336 7.83 17.78 -17.19
CA ASP A 336 7.53 18.69 -18.32
C ASP A 336 7.17 20.12 -17.88
N GLY A 337 6.89 20.33 -16.60
CA GLY A 337 6.51 21.61 -16.02
C GLY A 337 6.24 21.48 -14.53
N ALA A 338 5.93 22.60 -13.87
CA ALA A 338 5.49 22.54 -12.48
C ALA A 338 4.17 21.76 -12.37
N LYS A 339 4.05 20.94 -11.32
CA LYS A 339 2.87 20.10 -11.03
C LYS A 339 2.44 20.28 -9.59
N THR A 340 1.23 19.85 -9.28
CA THR A 340 0.75 19.74 -7.90
C THR A 340 0.32 18.30 -7.65
N PHE A 341 1.04 17.60 -6.78
CA PHE A 341 0.62 16.30 -6.30
C PHE A 341 -0.50 16.49 -5.28
N THR A 342 -1.69 16.01 -5.63
CA THR A 342 -2.89 16.12 -4.79
C THR A 342 -3.31 14.74 -4.35
N ALA A 343 -3.34 14.51 -3.04
CA ALA A 343 -3.77 13.25 -2.47
C ALA A 343 -4.55 13.46 -1.17
N LYS A 344 -5.31 12.43 -0.80
CA LYS A 344 -6.10 12.39 0.42
C LYS A 344 -5.89 11.05 1.11
N ILE A 345 -5.51 11.07 2.37
CA ILE A 345 -5.49 9.87 3.23
C ILE A 345 -6.79 9.86 4.01
N ARG A 346 -7.57 8.78 3.86
CA ARG A 346 -8.91 8.66 4.44
C ARG A 346 -9.15 7.24 4.97
N PRO A 347 -10.15 7.05 5.86
CA PRO A 347 -10.58 5.71 6.25
C PRO A 347 -10.85 4.83 5.02
N LEU A 348 -10.44 3.57 5.10
CA LEU A 348 -10.67 2.56 4.07
C LEU A 348 -12.15 2.51 3.70
N ASP A 349 -12.45 2.44 2.41
CA ASP A 349 -13.80 2.18 1.94
C ASP A 349 -13.99 0.67 1.70
N ILE A 350 -14.84 0.07 2.53
CA ILE A 350 -15.19 -1.36 2.48
C ILE A 350 -16.56 -1.62 1.87
N SER A 351 -17.14 -0.63 1.18
CA SER A 351 -18.38 -0.81 0.41
C SER A 351 -18.19 -1.81 -0.73
N GLY A 352 -19.27 -2.51 -1.06
CA GLY A 352 -19.35 -3.44 -2.18
C GLY A 352 -19.67 -4.87 -1.78
N ASP A 353 -19.47 -5.78 -2.73
CA ASP A 353 -19.86 -7.17 -2.60
C ASP A 353 -18.72 -7.95 -1.93
N TRP A 354 -18.99 -8.47 -0.75
CA TRP A 354 -18.05 -9.35 -0.05
C TRP A 354 -18.28 -10.80 -0.46
N ILE A 355 -17.22 -11.58 -0.62
CA ILE A 355 -17.28 -13.04 -0.74
C ILE A 355 -16.29 -13.65 0.25
N PHE A 356 -16.70 -14.68 1.00
CA PHE A 356 -15.84 -15.41 1.94
C PHE A 356 -15.97 -16.91 1.72
N VAL A 357 -14.99 -17.51 1.05
CA VAL A 357 -14.91 -18.94 0.78
C VAL A 357 -14.28 -19.66 1.96
N PHE A 358 -14.89 -20.77 2.36
CA PHE A 358 -14.37 -21.68 3.38
C PHE A 358 -12.98 -22.24 3.01
N ASP A 359 -12.07 -22.24 3.99
CA ASP A 359 -10.77 -22.91 3.91
C ASP A 359 -10.71 -24.13 4.84
N SER A 360 -10.86 -23.92 6.15
CA SER A 360 -10.69 -24.98 7.14
C SER A 360 -11.45 -24.74 8.45
N ILE A 361 -11.97 -25.80 9.08
CA ILE A 361 -12.66 -25.72 10.38
C ILE A 361 -11.63 -25.54 11.50
N VAL A 362 -11.86 -24.56 12.36
CA VAL A 362 -11.08 -24.29 13.59
C VAL A 362 -11.74 -24.95 14.80
N SER A 363 -13.06 -24.83 14.94
CA SER A 363 -13.83 -25.49 15.99
C SER A 363 -15.27 -25.76 15.56
N ASN A 364 -15.85 -26.85 16.04
CA ASN A 364 -17.22 -27.26 15.76
C ASN A 364 -17.94 -27.64 17.06
N ASN A 365 -19.03 -26.92 17.39
CA ASN A 365 -19.90 -27.21 18.51
C ASN A 365 -21.35 -27.49 18.05
N MET A 366 -21.52 -28.01 16.83
CA MET A 366 -22.83 -28.39 16.31
C MET A 366 -23.41 -29.58 17.07
N VAL A 367 -24.72 -29.53 17.30
CA VAL A 367 -25.53 -30.62 17.81
C VAL A 367 -26.69 -30.82 16.84
N CYS A 368 -26.93 -32.07 16.44
CA CYS A 368 -27.98 -32.44 15.50
C CYS A 368 -28.89 -33.50 16.11
N ASP A 369 -30.18 -33.18 16.19
CA ASP A 369 -31.21 -34.05 16.71
C ASP A 369 -32.19 -34.43 15.59
N SER A 370 -32.25 -35.71 15.25
CA SER A 370 -33.17 -36.23 14.23
C SER A 370 -34.50 -36.65 14.83
N SER A 371 -35.59 -36.31 14.12
CA SER A 371 -36.97 -36.66 14.46
C SER A 371 -37.69 -37.18 13.20
N GLY A 372 -38.35 -38.35 13.31
CA GLY A 372 -39.08 -38.98 12.20
C GLY A 372 -39.51 -40.41 12.52
N ASN A 373 -40.56 -40.90 11.83
CA ASN A 373 -40.99 -42.30 11.93
C ASN A 373 -39.99 -43.21 11.22
N GLU A 374 -39.33 -44.09 11.98
CA GLU A 374 -38.41 -45.14 11.51
C GLU A 374 -39.15 -46.25 10.73
N SER A 375 -39.74 -45.92 9.59
CA SER A 375 -40.27 -46.92 8.67
C SER A 375 -39.51 -46.88 7.35
N ASN A 376 -38.47 -47.72 7.31
CA ASN A 376 -37.63 -48.17 6.19
C ASN A 376 -36.17 -47.74 6.28
N ASP A 377 -35.32 -48.76 6.42
CA ASP A 377 -33.86 -48.75 6.38
C ASP A 377 -33.33 -47.86 5.24
N ASN A 378 -32.61 -46.78 5.59
CA ASN A 378 -31.51 -46.10 4.86
C ASN A 378 -31.37 -44.58 5.17
N ASN A 379 -32.17 -43.98 6.05
CA ASN A 379 -31.97 -42.58 6.44
C ASN A 379 -30.97 -42.46 7.60
N ASP A 380 -29.68 -42.47 7.29
CA ASP A 380 -28.65 -42.10 8.28
C ASP A 380 -28.89 -40.64 8.72
N PRO A 381 -29.03 -40.38 10.04
CA PRO A 381 -29.22 -39.02 10.55
C PRO A 381 -28.00 -38.17 10.25
N THR A 382 -28.21 -36.93 9.80
CA THR A 382 -27.12 -36.01 9.45
C THR A 382 -26.24 -35.75 10.67
N THR A 383 -24.95 -36.04 10.53
CA THR A 383 -24.00 -35.87 11.65
C THR A 383 -23.62 -34.39 11.85
N PRO A 384 -23.23 -33.98 13.07
CA PRO A 384 -22.69 -32.64 13.33
C PRO A 384 -21.51 -32.24 12.42
N GLU A 385 -20.67 -33.20 12.04
CA GLU A 385 -19.54 -32.98 11.12
C GLU A 385 -20.01 -32.70 9.69
N GLU A 386 -20.99 -33.46 9.19
CA GLU A 386 -21.58 -33.25 7.85
C GLU A 386 -22.30 -31.90 7.79
N MET A 387 -22.99 -31.53 8.86
CA MET A 387 -23.63 -30.22 8.98
C MET A 387 -22.66 -29.07 9.08
N ALA A 388 -21.55 -29.26 9.79
CA ALA A 388 -20.54 -28.23 9.87
C ALA A 388 -19.88 -27.99 8.51
N GLN A 389 -19.62 -29.06 7.75
CA GLN A 389 -19.14 -28.96 6.37
C GLN A 389 -20.16 -28.27 5.49
N LEU A 390 -21.42 -28.73 5.49
CA LEU A 390 -22.50 -28.13 4.71
C LEU A 390 -22.61 -26.63 5.01
N THR A 391 -22.75 -26.24 6.29
CA THR A 391 -22.83 -24.83 6.70
C THR A 391 -21.63 -24.01 6.21
N SER A 392 -20.41 -24.55 6.29
CA SER A 392 -19.21 -23.85 5.84
C SER A 392 -19.22 -23.59 4.32
N TYR A 393 -19.76 -24.54 3.54
CA TYR A 393 -19.97 -24.35 2.11
C TYR A 393 -21.12 -23.38 1.84
N ILE A 394 -22.25 -23.50 2.53
CA ILE A 394 -23.39 -22.56 2.43
C ILE A 394 -22.93 -21.12 2.68
N ASN A 395 -22.11 -20.91 3.72
CA ASN A 395 -21.59 -19.58 4.02
C ASN A 395 -20.59 -19.07 2.97
N SER A 396 -20.02 -19.94 2.13
CA SER A 396 -19.25 -19.50 0.96
C SER A 396 -20.12 -18.85 -0.12
N TYR A 397 -21.44 -19.11 -0.08
CA TYR A 397 -22.42 -18.61 -1.04
C TYR A 397 -23.43 -17.61 -0.45
N ILE A 398 -23.53 -17.49 0.87
CA ILE A 398 -24.34 -16.44 1.53
C ILE A 398 -23.90 -15.02 1.14
N PRO A 399 -22.62 -14.72 0.98
CA PRO A 399 -22.18 -13.44 0.45
C PRO A 399 -22.49 -13.27 -1.06
N ALA A 400 -22.89 -14.36 -1.75
CA ALA A 400 -23.40 -14.33 -3.12
C ALA A 400 -24.94 -14.17 -3.19
N ILE A 401 -25.59 -13.88 -2.04
CA ILE A 401 -26.94 -13.30 -2.05
C ILE A 401 -26.79 -11.91 -2.69
N PRO A 402 -27.57 -11.57 -3.73
CA PRO A 402 -27.39 -10.34 -4.49
C PRO A 402 -27.63 -9.11 -3.63
N GLY A 403 -26.58 -8.59 -3.00
CA GLY A 403 -26.65 -7.40 -2.18
C GLY A 403 -25.27 -6.90 -1.79
N GLU A 404 -25.22 -5.60 -1.59
CA GLU A 404 -24.01 -4.81 -1.43
C GLU A 404 -23.97 -4.19 -0.03
N TYR A 405 -22.77 -4.06 0.54
CA TYR A 405 -22.59 -3.27 1.74
C TYR A 405 -22.45 -1.80 1.36
N VAL A 406 -23.42 -0.98 1.74
CA VAL A 406 -23.41 0.47 1.49
C VAL A 406 -23.02 1.20 2.74
N LYS A 407 -22.13 2.19 2.60
CA LYS A 407 -21.67 3.00 3.72
C LYS A 407 -22.79 3.85 4.34
N ASP A 408 -22.91 3.82 5.66
CA ASP A 408 -23.83 4.69 6.39
C ASP A 408 -23.29 6.13 6.45
N ALA A 409 -24.19 7.11 6.31
CA ALA A 409 -23.80 8.52 6.33
C ALA A 409 -23.18 8.93 7.68
N GLY A 410 -21.99 9.50 7.66
CA GLY A 410 -21.32 10.03 8.85
C GLY A 410 -20.63 8.99 9.73
N ALA A 411 -20.62 7.71 9.34
CA ALA A 411 -20.08 6.62 10.14
C ALA A 411 -19.12 5.73 9.34
N ASN A 412 -18.40 4.87 10.06
CA ASN A 412 -17.60 3.77 9.50
C ASN A 412 -18.32 2.42 9.66
N THR A 413 -19.65 2.46 9.62
CA THR A 413 -20.56 1.31 9.55
C THR A 413 -21.13 1.23 8.14
N TYR A 414 -21.45 0.01 7.72
CA TYR A 414 -21.98 -0.29 6.41
C TYR A 414 -23.15 -1.24 6.57
N THR A 415 -24.27 -0.94 5.92
CA THR A 415 -25.47 -1.74 5.98
C THR A 415 -25.64 -2.51 4.67
N TRP A 416 -25.96 -3.79 4.76
CA TRP A 416 -26.27 -4.60 3.58
C TRP A 416 -27.60 -4.16 2.96
N THR A 417 -27.63 -3.99 1.65
CA THR A 417 -28.84 -3.69 0.88
C THR A 417 -28.95 -4.62 -0.32
N LEU A 418 -30.16 -5.04 -0.65
CA LEU A 418 -30.44 -5.85 -1.83
C LEU A 418 -30.06 -5.09 -3.12
N SER A 419 -29.28 -5.72 -3.99
CA SER A 419 -28.87 -5.12 -5.26
C SER A 419 -30.07 -4.87 -6.18
N PRO A 420 -30.04 -3.84 -7.04
CA PRO A 420 -31.13 -3.59 -7.99
C PRO A 420 -31.40 -4.81 -8.88
N GLY A 421 -32.64 -5.31 -8.87
CA GLY A 421 -33.03 -6.51 -9.63
C GLY A 421 -32.77 -7.83 -8.92
N GLY A 422 -32.19 -7.81 -7.71
CA GLY A 422 -32.03 -8.99 -6.88
C GLY A 422 -33.38 -9.59 -6.47
N ASP A 423 -33.43 -10.93 -6.45
CA ASP A 423 -34.61 -11.69 -6.06
C ASP A 423 -34.25 -12.63 -4.90
N LEU A 424 -34.88 -12.41 -3.74
CA LEU A 424 -34.71 -13.27 -2.56
C LEU A 424 -35.73 -14.43 -2.50
N THR A 425 -36.63 -14.52 -3.48
CA THR A 425 -37.61 -15.62 -3.58
C THR A 425 -37.06 -16.82 -4.35
N PHE A 426 -36.11 -16.58 -5.26
CA PHE A 426 -35.47 -17.60 -6.10
C PHE A 426 -36.49 -18.56 -6.75
N GLY A 427 -37.64 -18.04 -7.20
CA GLY A 427 -38.70 -18.85 -7.82
C GLY A 427 -39.37 -19.88 -6.91
N GLY A 428 -39.27 -19.74 -5.59
CA GLY A 428 -40.03 -20.48 -4.57
C GLY A 428 -41.23 -19.70 -4.02
N ASP A 429 -41.91 -20.29 -3.03
CA ASP A 429 -43.04 -19.70 -2.29
C ASP A 429 -42.62 -18.89 -1.06
N THR A 430 -41.33 -18.87 -0.74
CA THR A 430 -40.74 -18.21 0.42
C THR A 430 -39.61 -17.28 0.01
N ALA A 431 -39.60 -16.08 0.58
CA ALA A 431 -38.51 -15.13 0.42
C ALA A 431 -37.53 -15.26 1.59
N VAL A 432 -36.24 -15.34 1.30
CA VAL A 432 -35.20 -15.29 2.32
C VAL A 432 -35.10 -13.89 2.90
N VAL A 433 -34.91 -13.80 4.20
CA VAL A 433 -34.63 -12.54 4.89
C VAL A 433 -33.13 -12.44 5.11
N VAL A 434 -32.54 -11.37 4.59
CA VAL A 434 -31.11 -11.10 4.74
C VAL A 434 -30.93 -9.74 5.37
N ASN A 435 -30.08 -9.69 6.40
CA ASN A 435 -29.60 -8.45 7.01
C ASN A 435 -28.09 -8.56 7.14
N GLY A 436 -27.38 -7.45 7.03
CA GLY A 436 -25.93 -7.45 7.20
C GLY A 436 -25.42 -6.12 7.70
N MET A 437 -24.32 -6.18 8.46
CA MET A 437 -23.59 -5.02 8.92
C MET A 437 -22.09 -5.27 8.79
N ALA A 438 -21.36 -4.30 8.26
CA ALA A 438 -19.90 -4.28 8.36
C ALA A 438 -19.44 -3.08 9.19
N LEU A 439 -18.34 -3.27 9.90
CA LEU A 439 -17.72 -2.26 10.76
C LEU A 439 -16.24 -2.14 10.39
N LEU A 440 -15.80 -0.90 10.20
CA LEU A 440 -14.41 -0.51 10.15
C LEU A 440 -14.07 0.29 11.43
N ASP A 441 -13.23 -0.28 12.29
CA ASP A 441 -12.81 0.36 13.54
C ASP A 441 -11.29 0.25 13.76
N SER A 442 -10.82 0.70 14.93
CA SER A 442 -9.40 0.62 15.29
C SER A 442 -8.88 -0.80 15.54
N LYS A 443 -9.77 -1.80 15.61
CA LYS A 443 -9.41 -3.22 15.74
C LYS A 443 -9.35 -3.93 14.40
N GLY A 444 -9.95 -3.35 13.36
CA GLY A 444 -9.86 -3.82 11.97
C GLY A 444 -11.21 -3.79 11.27
N ILE A 445 -11.53 -4.88 10.55
CA ILE A 445 -12.73 -5.00 9.73
C ILE A 445 -13.51 -6.21 10.22
N THR A 446 -14.80 -6.02 10.50
CA THR A 446 -15.75 -7.10 10.79
C THR A 446 -16.91 -7.03 9.81
N VAL A 447 -17.28 -8.15 9.21
CA VAL A 447 -18.43 -8.28 8.31
C VAL A 447 -19.39 -9.30 8.90
N GLN A 448 -20.64 -8.92 9.11
CA GLN A 448 -21.68 -9.75 9.71
C GLN A 448 -22.86 -9.91 8.77
N THR A 449 -23.31 -11.14 8.57
CA THR A 449 -24.49 -11.44 7.76
C THR A 449 -25.44 -12.32 8.55
N PHE A 450 -26.72 -11.99 8.54
CA PHE A 450 -27.81 -12.78 9.05
C PHE A 450 -28.69 -13.22 7.89
N VAL A 451 -28.96 -14.52 7.82
CA VAL A 451 -29.84 -15.14 6.83
C VAL A 451 -30.90 -15.94 7.57
N SER A 452 -32.17 -15.70 7.26
CA SER A 452 -33.29 -16.50 7.73
C SER A 452 -34.06 -17.03 6.53
N ILE A 453 -34.18 -18.35 6.46
CA ILE A 453 -34.97 -19.06 5.46
C ILE A 453 -36.27 -19.48 6.15
N PRO A 454 -37.42 -18.88 5.83
CA PRO A 454 -38.69 -19.31 6.39
C PRO A 454 -39.01 -20.75 6.02
N GLN A 455 -39.80 -21.43 6.86
CA GLN A 455 -40.32 -22.75 6.51
C GLN A 455 -41.20 -22.64 5.26
N PRO A 456 -40.95 -23.41 4.19
CA PRO A 456 -41.75 -23.35 2.98
C PRO A 456 -43.16 -23.91 3.21
N GLU A 457 -44.16 -23.30 2.57
CA GLU A 457 -45.56 -23.74 2.63
C GLU A 457 -45.78 -24.98 1.74
N SER A 458 -45.03 -25.07 0.64
CA SER A 458 -45.04 -26.17 -0.32
C SER A 458 -43.86 -27.13 -0.12
N ARG A 459 -44.12 -28.44 -0.21
CA ARG A 459 -43.10 -29.49 -0.13
C ARG A 459 -42.43 -29.79 -1.48
N LEU A 460 -42.91 -29.20 -2.58
CA LEU A 460 -42.31 -29.34 -3.91
C LEU A 460 -41.58 -28.04 -4.23
N PRO A 461 -40.24 -27.97 -4.10
CA PRO A 461 -39.52 -26.76 -4.44
C PRO A 461 -39.71 -26.44 -5.93
N GLY A 462 -39.94 -25.17 -6.27
CA GLY A 462 -39.81 -24.70 -7.65
C GLY A 462 -38.42 -25.01 -8.18
N ASN A 463 -38.26 -25.19 -9.50
CA ASN A 463 -36.98 -25.57 -10.12
C ASN A 463 -35.80 -24.62 -9.81
N LYS A 464 -36.07 -23.42 -9.29
CA LYS A 464 -35.08 -22.40 -8.91
C LYS A 464 -34.92 -22.22 -7.40
N ALA A 465 -35.71 -22.91 -6.58
CA ALA A 465 -35.70 -22.69 -5.14
C ALA A 465 -34.32 -22.92 -4.53
N ILE A 466 -33.94 -22.11 -3.54
CA ILE A 466 -32.63 -22.15 -2.88
C ILE A 466 -32.16 -23.56 -2.49
N PRO A 467 -32.99 -24.44 -1.90
CA PRO A 467 -32.54 -25.79 -1.56
C PRO A 467 -32.14 -26.62 -2.79
N VAL A 468 -32.78 -26.37 -3.95
CA VAL A 468 -32.47 -27.00 -5.24
C VAL A 468 -31.21 -26.38 -5.85
N ALA A 469 -31.05 -25.06 -5.79
CA ALA A 469 -29.84 -24.36 -6.24
C ALA A 469 -28.59 -24.73 -5.41
N MET A 470 -28.76 -24.89 -4.09
CA MET A 470 -27.70 -25.35 -3.18
C MET A 470 -27.36 -26.83 -3.43
N ALA A 471 -28.36 -27.67 -3.69
CA ALA A 471 -28.15 -29.07 -4.05
C ALA A 471 -27.49 -29.22 -5.44
N SER A 472 -27.85 -28.41 -6.44
CA SER A 472 -27.32 -28.45 -7.80
C SER A 472 -25.90 -27.87 -7.90
N THR A 473 -25.58 -26.80 -7.17
CA THR A 473 -24.21 -26.26 -7.08
C THR A 473 -23.27 -27.20 -6.31
N CYS A 474 -23.79 -27.88 -5.27
CA CYS A 474 -23.09 -28.99 -4.63
C CYS A 474 -22.79 -30.15 -5.59
N PHE A 475 -23.56 -30.26 -6.66
CA PHE A 475 -23.47 -31.33 -7.66
C PHE A 475 -22.40 -31.06 -8.74
N PHE A 476 -22.28 -29.82 -9.21
CA PHE A 476 -21.44 -29.48 -10.36
C PHE A 476 -20.03 -28.97 -9.99
N VAL A 477 -19.83 -28.35 -8.83
CA VAL A 477 -18.54 -27.72 -8.47
C VAL A 477 -17.64 -28.63 -7.61
N PHE A 478 -18.23 -29.52 -6.80
CA PHE A 478 -17.51 -30.44 -5.91
C PHE A 478 -16.53 -31.40 -6.59
N PRO A 479 -16.78 -31.96 -7.79
CA PRO A 479 -15.82 -32.80 -8.49
C PRO A 479 -14.65 -32.01 -9.11
N LEU A 480 -14.88 -30.74 -9.43
CA LEU A 480 -13.92 -29.88 -10.14
C LEU A 480 -12.88 -29.26 -9.20
N LEU A 481 -13.27 -28.89 -7.96
CA LEU A 481 -12.35 -28.28 -6.99
C LEU A 481 -11.69 -29.27 -6.01
N PHE A 482 -12.33 -30.41 -5.68
CA PHE A 482 -11.84 -31.28 -4.59
C PHE A 482 -11.81 -32.78 -4.94
N ARG A 483 -10.99 -33.14 -5.94
CA ARG A 483 -10.78 -34.52 -6.45
C ARG A 483 -10.30 -35.60 -5.46
N LYS A 484 -10.07 -35.29 -4.18
CA LYS A 484 -9.39 -36.22 -3.24
C LYS A 484 -10.29 -36.96 -2.24
N ASN A 485 -11.57 -36.61 -2.09
CA ASN A 485 -12.42 -37.23 -1.06
C ASN A 485 -13.43 -38.23 -1.63
N LYS A 486 -13.13 -39.53 -1.53
CA LYS A 486 -13.97 -40.64 -2.07
C LYS A 486 -15.38 -40.69 -1.48
N ARG A 487 -15.63 -40.11 -0.31
CA ARG A 487 -16.95 -40.08 0.35
C ARG A 487 -17.89 -39.03 -0.26
N VAL A 488 -17.34 -37.89 -0.70
CA VAL A 488 -18.10 -36.80 -1.34
C VAL A 488 -18.67 -37.25 -2.70
N PHE A 489 -17.90 -38.05 -3.45
CA PHE A 489 -18.34 -38.63 -4.72
C PHE A 489 -19.55 -39.58 -4.57
N LEU A 490 -19.69 -40.25 -3.42
CA LEU A 490 -20.80 -41.16 -3.15
C LEU A 490 -22.12 -40.38 -2.88
N ILE A 491 -22.02 -39.25 -2.17
CA ILE A 491 -23.16 -38.37 -1.85
C ILE A 491 -23.70 -37.68 -3.12
N SER A 492 -22.81 -37.32 -4.06
CA SER A 492 -23.21 -36.80 -5.39
C SER A 492 -23.98 -37.84 -6.21
N ILE A 493 -23.63 -39.13 -6.13
CA ILE A 493 -24.35 -40.20 -6.84
C ILE A 493 -25.74 -40.45 -6.22
N ILE A 494 -25.86 -40.38 -4.90
CA ILE A 494 -27.15 -40.55 -4.20
C ILE A 494 -28.09 -39.39 -4.54
N SER A 495 -27.57 -38.16 -4.60
CA SER A 495 -28.31 -36.96 -5.02
C SER A 495 -28.74 -37.04 -6.51
N ALA A 496 -27.97 -37.76 -7.35
CA ALA A 496 -28.29 -37.99 -8.77
C ALA A 496 -29.50 -38.90 -8.96
N MET A 497 -29.60 -39.95 -8.13
CA MET A 497 -30.67 -40.94 -8.22
C MET A 497 -32.01 -40.40 -7.72
N LEU A 498 -31.99 -39.39 -6.83
CA LEU A 498 -33.18 -38.68 -6.36
C LEU A 498 -33.84 -37.82 -7.45
N LEU A 499 -33.09 -37.37 -8.45
CA LEU A 499 -33.61 -36.56 -9.58
C LEU A 499 -34.22 -37.39 -10.72
N ILE A 500 -33.98 -38.72 -10.76
CA ILE A 500 -34.30 -39.57 -11.94
C ILE A 500 -35.36 -40.65 -11.63
N SER A 501 -35.67 -40.94 -10.36
CA SER A 501 -36.69 -41.94 -10.01
C SER A 501 -38.07 -41.30 -9.81
N GLY A 502 -39.10 -41.85 -10.47
CA GLY A 502 -40.49 -41.34 -10.47
C GLY A 502 -41.28 -41.46 -9.15
N CYS A 503 -40.61 -41.35 -8.00
CA CYS A 503 -41.23 -41.05 -6.70
C CYS A 503 -40.94 -39.58 -6.39
N SER A 504 -41.93 -38.79 -5.96
CA SER A 504 -41.72 -37.39 -5.60
C SER A 504 -40.98 -37.32 -4.27
N ALA A 505 -39.65 -37.37 -4.35
CA ALA A 505 -38.77 -37.04 -3.24
C ALA A 505 -38.75 -35.52 -3.06
N PHE A 506 -38.80 -35.05 -1.82
CA PHE A 506 -38.67 -33.65 -1.48
C PHE A 506 -37.55 -33.41 -0.48
N PHE A 507 -36.94 -32.23 -0.59
CA PHE A 507 -35.92 -31.73 0.32
C PHE A 507 -36.39 -30.38 0.90
N LEU A 508 -36.26 -30.23 2.21
CA LEU A 508 -36.67 -29.05 2.97
C LEU A 508 -35.47 -28.55 3.77
N MET A 509 -35.26 -27.25 3.76
CA MET A 509 -34.16 -26.62 4.48
C MET A 509 -34.62 -25.21 4.88
N TYR A 510 -34.70 -24.96 6.18
CA TYR A 510 -35.17 -23.68 6.74
C TYR A 510 -34.51 -23.41 8.09
N GLY A 511 -34.55 -22.16 8.53
CA GLY A 511 -33.92 -21.72 9.78
C GLY A 511 -32.96 -20.55 9.59
N ASP A 512 -32.12 -20.32 10.59
CA ASP A 512 -31.31 -19.12 10.72
C ASP A 512 -29.80 -19.41 10.66
N LEU A 513 -29.07 -18.51 10.03
CA LEU A 513 -27.62 -18.47 10.01
C LEU A 513 -27.14 -17.05 10.28
N THR A 514 -26.38 -16.88 11.36
CA THR A 514 -25.65 -15.63 11.61
C THR A 514 -24.17 -15.87 11.43
N THR A 515 -23.49 -15.09 10.61
CA THR A 515 -22.05 -15.12 10.46
C THR A 515 -21.42 -13.81 10.87
N SER A 516 -20.23 -13.91 11.45
CA SER A 516 -19.39 -12.77 11.82
C SER A 516 -17.96 -13.09 11.42
N THR A 517 -17.49 -12.45 10.37
CA THR A 517 -16.14 -12.58 9.82
C THR A 517 -15.26 -11.45 10.32
N VAL A 518 -14.19 -11.79 11.02
CA VAL A 518 -13.12 -10.84 11.37
C VAL A 518 -12.02 -11.00 10.32
N VAL A 519 -11.72 -9.92 9.60
CA VAL A 519 -10.69 -9.91 8.57
C VAL A 519 -9.32 -9.79 9.24
N ASP A 520 -8.47 -10.80 9.02
CA ASP A 520 -7.10 -10.83 9.51
C ASP A 520 -6.15 -10.11 8.56
N LYS A 521 -6.36 -10.27 7.25
CA LYS A 521 -5.56 -9.63 6.18
C LYS A 521 -6.47 -9.19 5.04
N LEU A 522 -6.18 -8.03 4.48
CA LEU A 522 -6.81 -7.41 3.33
C LEU A 522 -5.68 -6.81 2.48
N LEU A 523 -5.55 -7.27 1.25
CA LEU A 523 -4.46 -6.93 0.34
C LEU A 523 -5.02 -6.32 -0.96
N PRO A 524 -4.28 -5.41 -1.61
CA PRO A 524 -4.59 -5.00 -2.97
C PRO A 524 -4.78 -6.21 -3.88
N ALA A 525 -5.77 -6.16 -4.77
CA ALA A 525 -5.94 -7.20 -5.76
C ALA A 525 -4.77 -7.23 -6.74
N SER A 526 -4.04 -8.34 -6.76
CA SER A 526 -2.99 -8.62 -7.71
C SER A 526 -2.91 -10.13 -7.94
N PRO A 527 -2.44 -10.61 -9.11
CA PRO A 527 -2.29 -12.03 -9.35
C PRO A 527 -1.45 -12.73 -8.26
N GLU A 528 -0.41 -12.06 -7.76
CA GLU A 528 0.43 -12.57 -6.68
C GLU A 528 -0.34 -12.70 -5.36
N ASN A 529 -1.09 -11.67 -4.95
CA ASN A 529 -1.87 -11.69 -3.72
C ASN A 529 -3.03 -12.71 -3.80
N THR A 530 -3.66 -12.83 -4.97
CA THR A 530 -4.70 -13.85 -5.22
C THR A 530 -4.12 -15.25 -5.07
N VAL A 531 -2.97 -15.55 -5.69
CA VAL A 531 -2.30 -16.86 -5.55
C VAL A 531 -1.88 -17.11 -4.10
N LYS A 532 -1.38 -16.10 -3.40
CA LYS A 532 -0.97 -16.22 -1.99
C LYS A 532 -2.12 -16.62 -1.07
N VAL A 533 -3.34 -16.15 -1.35
CA VAL A 533 -4.52 -16.39 -0.49
C VAL A 533 -5.32 -17.61 -0.96
N PHE A 534 -5.60 -17.73 -2.25
CA PHE A 534 -6.46 -18.79 -2.82
C PHE A 534 -5.68 -19.97 -3.43
N GLY A 535 -4.36 -19.87 -3.59
CA GLY A 535 -3.54 -20.84 -4.31
C GLY A 535 -3.65 -20.71 -5.84
N GLU A 536 -2.73 -21.35 -6.57
CA GLU A 536 -2.67 -21.25 -8.04
C GLU A 536 -3.95 -21.72 -8.72
N SER A 537 -4.53 -22.82 -8.25
CA SER A 537 -5.67 -23.49 -8.92
C SER A 537 -6.97 -22.69 -8.92
N ALA A 538 -7.18 -21.82 -7.92
CA ALA A 538 -8.37 -20.98 -7.81
C ALA A 538 -8.11 -19.53 -8.29
N SER A 539 -6.84 -19.15 -8.48
CA SER A 539 -6.47 -17.76 -8.77
C SER A 539 -7.05 -17.22 -10.08
N THR A 540 -7.15 -18.04 -11.14
CA THR A 540 -7.71 -17.61 -12.44
C THR A 540 -9.16 -17.16 -12.29
N GLN A 541 -10.00 -17.96 -11.64
CA GLN A 541 -11.43 -17.67 -11.47
C GLN A 541 -11.65 -16.44 -10.59
N VAL A 542 -10.86 -16.28 -9.53
CA VAL A 542 -10.95 -15.10 -8.66
C VAL A 542 -10.53 -13.82 -9.39
N ASN A 543 -9.49 -13.89 -10.23
CA ASN A 543 -9.03 -12.73 -10.99
C ASN A 543 -10.04 -12.29 -12.07
N GLU A 544 -10.86 -13.20 -12.59
CA GLU A 544 -11.95 -12.88 -13.54
C GLU A 544 -13.04 -12.01 -12.91
N LEU A 545 -13.22 -12.06 -11.58
CA LEU A 545 -14.17 -11.22 -10.84
C LEU A 545 -13.70 -9.77 -10.67
N THR A 546 -12.45 -9.46 -11.04
CA THR A 546 -11.83 -8.12 -10.89
C THR A 546 -11.99 -7.54 -9.47
N PRO A 547 -11.51 -8.25 -8.43
CA PRO A 547 -11.67 -7.79 -7.05
C PRO A 547 -10.96 -6.46 -6.80
N LYS A 548 -11.49 -5.66 -5.86
CA LYS A 548 -10.81 -4.51 -5.28
C LYS A 548 -9.73 -4.97 -4.31
N TYR A 549 -10.09 -5.92 -3.43
CA TYR A 549 -9.18 -6.48 -2.43
C TYR A 549 -9.33 -7.99 -2.28
N ILE A 550 -8.23 -8.61 -1.86
CA ILE A 550 -8.15 -10.02 -1.47
C ILE A 550 -8.07 -10.08 0.06
N ALA A 551 -8.93 -10.88 0.67
CA ALA A 551 -9.07 -10.99 2.12
C ALA A 551 -8.75 -12.39 2.64
N SER A 552 -8.32 -12.47 3.90
CA SER A 552 -8.37 -13.70 4.69
C SER A 552 -8.78 -13.38 6.12
N GLY A 553 -9.40 -14.34 6.80
CA GLY A 553 -9.90 -14.10 8.15
C GLY A 553 -10.50 -15.33 8.81
N ILE A 554 -11.24 -15.06 9.88
CA ILE A 554 -11.94 -16.08 10.67
C ILE A 554 -13.41 -15.72 10.73
N THR A 555 -14.25 -16.67 10.33
CA THR A 555 -15.70 -16.57 10.45
C THR A 555 -16.19 -17.39 11.62
N THR A 556 -17.01 -16.78 12.46
CA THR A 556 -17.87 -17.48 13.41
C THR A 556 -19.28 -17.56 12.83
N ALA A 557 -19.84 -18.76 12.74
CA ALA A 557 -21.18 -19.03 12.27
C ALA A 557 -22.03 -19.61 13.41
N ASP A 558 -23.13 -18.94 13.75
CA ASP A 558 -24.18 -19.40 14.63
C ASP A 558 -25.32 -19.96 13.79
N VAL A 559 -25.57 -21.26 13.94
CA VAL A 559 -26.38 -22.09 13.05
C VAL A 559 -27.61 -22.57 13.81
N ASN A 560 -28.79 -22.41 13.22
CA ASN A 560 -30.03 -23.06 13.64
C ASN A 560 -30.81 -23.49 12.40
N TRP A 561 -30.51 -24.69 11.88
CA TRP A 561 -31.08 -25.18 10.63
C TRP A 561 -31.94 -26.39 10.91
N THR A 562 -33.10 -26.45 10.27
CA THR A 562 -33.88 -27.66 10.14
C THR A 562 -33.77 -28.15 8.71
N ILE A 563 -33.28 -29.37 8.56
CA ILE A 563 -33.17 -30.03 7.26
C ILE A 563 -34.08 -31.25 7.29
N GLY A 564 -34.88 -31.41 6.25
CA GLY A 564 -35.76 -32.54 6.11
C GLY A 564 -35.74 -33.12 4.71
N GLY A 565 -36.06 -34.40 4.65
CA GLY A 565 -36.22 -35.12 3.40
C GLY A 565 -37.37 -36.09 3.52
N GLY A 566 -38.09 -36.29 2.43
CA GLY A 566 -39.20 -37.23 2.40
C GLY A 566 -39.50 -37.75 1.02
N THR A 567 -40.31 -38.80 0.97
CA THR A 567 -40.82 -39.37 -0.27
C THR A 567 -42.32 -39.49 -0.19
N VAL A 568 -43.00 -39.11 -1.27
CA VAL A 568 -44.42 -39.36 -1.44
C VAL A 568 -44.58 -40.63 -2.27
N THR A 569 -45.12 -41.67 -1.64
CA THR A 569 -45.40 -42.96 -2.29
C THR A 569 -46.91 -43.24 -2.28
N ILE A 570 -47.34 -44.27 -3.03
CA ILE A 570 -48.73 -44.73 -3.05
C ILE A 570 -49.17 -45.25 -1.66
N GLU A 571 -48.24 -45.69 -0.81
CA GLU A 571 -48.50 -46.27 0.51
C GLU A 571 -48.56 -45.24 1.65
N GLY A 572 -48.21 -43.98 1.38
CA GLY A 572 -48.19 -42.91 2.36
C GLY A 572 -46.94 -42.02 2.23
N GLU A 573 -46.92 -40.97 3.03
CA GLU A 573 -45.81 -40.03 3.11
C GLU A 573 -44.82 -40.46 4.20
N SER A 574 -43.54 -40.51 3.85
CA SER A 574 -42.45 -40.66 4.82
C SER A 574 -41.64 -39.36 4.83
N SER A 575 -41.40 -38.80 6.01
CA SER A 575 -40.56 -37.61 6.19
C SER A 575 -39.68 -37.74 7.42
N SER A 576 -38.45 -37.30 7.31
CA SER A 576 -37.52 -37.15 8.44
C SER A 576 -37.04 -35.70 8.49
N THR A 577 -36.85 -35.18 9.69
CA THR A 577 -36.30 -33.85 9.93
C THR A 577 -35.20 -33.90 10.97
N THR A 578 -34.08 -33.28 10.68
CA THR A 578 -32.96 -33.10 11.61
C THR A 578 -32.83 -31.63 11.92
N VAL A 579 -32.88 -31.28 13.20
CA VAL A 579 -32.63 -29.93 13.69
C VAL A 579 -31.18 -29.86 14.16
N CYS A 580 -30.43 -28.92 13.60
CA CYS A 580 -29.03 -28.73 13.89
C CYS A 580 -28.78 -27.33 14.41
N THR A 581 -28.28 -27.24 15.65
CA THR A 581 -27.97 -25.98 16.31
C THR A 581 -26.54 -25.97 16.83
N GLY A 582 -25.90 -24.81 16.77
CA GLY A 582 -24.57 -24.66 17.37
C GLY A 582 -23.72 -23.58 16.71
N LYS A 583 -22.48 -23.49 17.19
CA LYS A 583 -21.48 -22.53 16.72
C LYS A 583 -20.34 -23.25 16.01
N ILE A 584 -19.94 -22.72 14.86
CA ILE A 584 -18.79 -23.17 14.09
C ILE A 584 -17.84 -22.00 13.90
N VAL A 585 -16.54 -22.26 14.03
CA VAL A 585 -15.49 -21.29 13.69
C VAL A 585 -14.63 -21.89 12.59
N TYR A 586 -14.40 -21.15 11.52
CA TYR A 586 -13.56 -21.60 10.40
C TYR A 586 -12.76 -20.44 9.82
N LYS A 587 -11.65 -20.79 9.16
CA LYS A 587 -10.86 -19.87 8.35
C LYS A 587 -11.55 -19.66 7.01
N VAL A 588 -11.45 -18.45 6.51
CA VAL A 588 -11.98 -18.05 5.21
C VAL A 588 -10.95 -17.29 4.41
N ASN A 589 -11.04 -17.47 3.10
CA ASN A 589 -10.39 -16.64 2.09
C ASN A 589 -11.49 -15.88 1.36
N GLY A 590 -11.32 -14.58 1.16
CA GLY A 590 -12.37 -13.74 0.63
C GLY A 590 -11.90 -12.72 -0.39
N VAL A 591 -12.87 -12.05 -0.98
CA VAL A 591 -12.67 -10.90 -1.86
C VAL A 591 -13.67 -9.80 -1.52
N LEU A 592 -13.27 -8.55 -1.75
CA LEU A 592 -14.17 -7.42 -1.86
C LEU A 592 -14.21 -7.00 -3.33
N LEU A 593 -15.40 -7.02 -3.93
CA LEU A 593 -15.66 -6.61 -5.30
C LEU A 593 -16.27 -5.20 -5.31
N ASN A 594 -16.33 -4.59 -6.50
CA ASN A 594 -17.14 -3.38 -6.66
C ASN A 594 -18.63 -3.73 -6.53
N ASP A 595 -19.42 -2.72 -6.20
CA ASP A 595 -20.88 -2.78 -6.07
C ASP A 595 -21.54 -3.41 -7.32
N GLY A 596 -22.46 -4.36 -7.09
CA GLY A 596 -23.32 -4.93 -8.13
C GLY A 596 -22.65 -5.90 -9.10
N VAL A 597 -21.51 -6.49 -8.72
CA VAL A 597 -20.88 -7.57 -9.50
C VAL A 597 -21.65 -8.88 -9.33
N ILE A 598 -22.24 -9.11 -8.15
CA ILE A 598 -23.08 -10.27 -7.87
C ILE A 598 -24.55 -9.91 -8.10
N THR A 599 -25.09 -10.30 -9.26
CA THR A 599 -26.49 -10.02 -9.63
C THR A 599 -27.40 -11.24 -9.54
N ASP A 600 -26.86 -12.46 -9.53
CA ASP A 600 -27.62 -13.71 -9.54
C ASP A 600 -26.91 -14.81 -8.73
N PHE A 601 -27.69 -15.79 -8.25
CA PHE A 601 -27.13 -16.99 -7.61
C PHE A 601 -26.42 -17.87 -8.65
N PRO A 602 -25.20 -18.38 -8.37
CA PRO A 602 -24.54 -19.33 -9.25
C PRO A 602 -25.44 -20.57 -9.49
N GLY A 603 -25.75 -20.89 -10.74
CA GLY A 603 -26.59 -22.05 -11.10
C GLY A 603 -28.10 -21.76 -11.20
N SER A 604 -28.51 -20.51 -11.34
CA SER A 604 -29.90 -20.08 -11.57
C SER A 604 -30.38 -20.18 -13.05
N GLU A 605 -29.50 -20.63 -13.95
CA GLU A 605 -29.77 -20.95 -15.38
C GLU A 605 -30.16 -22.41 -15.61
#